data_AF-A0A951ENX9-F1
#
_entry.id   AF-A0A951ENX9-F1
#
_cell.length_a   1.000
_cell.length_b   1.000
_cell.length_c   1.000
_cell.angle_alpha   90.00
_cell.angle_beta   90.00
_cell.angle_gamma   90.00
#
_symmetry.space_group_name_H-M   'P 1'
#
loop_
_entity.id
_entity.type
_entity.pdbx_description
1 polymer ?
#
loop_
_entity_poly.entity_id
_entity_poly.type
_entity_poly.pdbx_seq_one_letter_code
_entity_poly.pdbx_strand_id
1 'polypeptide(L)'
;MTSDSPDLVIAKRLLDDVKAQGFQFRRVGGPDGALLGTRRTDEWTDTVYLNGFSRGCCAMRERKTSLVVPGGALVELRAAGDATTVLNTVLTWEKP
;
A
#
# COMPACT_ATOMS: atom_id res chain seq x y z
N MET A 1 -26.04 -10.21 10.96
CA MET A 1 -24.88 -9.36 11.25
C MET A 1 -23.71 -10.28 11.53
N THR A 2 -22.86 -10.51 10.53
CA THR A 2 -21.66 -11.35 10.68
C THR A 2 -20.62 -10.51 11.42
N SER A 3 -20.21 -10.93 12.62
CA SER A 3 -19.04 -10.33 13.27
C SER A 3 -17.83 -10.53 12.38
N ASP A 4 -17.11 -9.44 12.11
CA ASP A 4 -15.83 -9.51 11.43
C ASP A 4 -14.88 -10.43 12.19
N SER A 5 -14.06 -11.19 11.47
CA SER A 5 -12.97 -11.94 12.11
C SER A 5 -11.95 -10.96 12.72
N PRO A 6 -11.20 -11.36 13.76
CA PRO A 6 -10.14 -10.52 14.34
C PRO A 6 -9.16 -9.98 13.30
N ASP A 7 -8.78 -10.81 12.33
CA ASP A 7 -7.87 -10.43 11.25
C ASP A 7 -8.44 -9.32 10.36
N LEU A 8 -9.74 -9.38 10.08
CA LEU A 8 -10.45 -8.37 9.31
C LEU A 8 -10.50 -7.03 10.07
N VAL A 9 -10.70 -7.06 11.39
CA VAL A 9 -10.66 -5.86 12.23
C VAL A 9 -9.27 -5.23 12.24
N ILE A 10 -8.21 -6.04 12.41
CA ILE A 10 -6.82 -5.57 12.40
C ILE A 10 -6.50 -4.92 11.05
N ALA A 11 -6.83 -5.60 9.96
CA ALA A 11 -6.50 -5.10 8.63
C ALA A 11 -7.30 -3.84 8.24
N LYS A 12 -8.55 -3.69 8.72
CA LYS A 12 -9.30 -2.42 8.59
C LYS A 12 -8.62 -1.27 9.34
N ARG A 13 -8.16 -1.50 10.57
CA ARG A 13 -7.42 -0.50 11.35
C ARG A 13 -6.12 -0.07 10.66
N LEU A 14 -5.34 -1.05 10.21
CA LEU A 14 -4.11 -0.77 9.45
C LEU A 14 -4.39 0.02 8.17
N LEU A 15 -5.47 -0.30 7.47
CA LEU A 15 -5.88 0.46 6.28
C LEU A 15 -6.23 1.92 6.63
N ASP A 16 -6.92 2.15 7.73
CA ASP A 16 -7.25 3.49 8.19
C ASP A 16 -6.00 4.28 8.64
N ASP A 17 -5.04 3.63 9.28
CA ASP A 17 -3.75 4.24 9.62
C ASP A 17 -2.97 4.62 8.34
N VAL A 18 -2.95 3.75 7.33
CA VAL A 18 -2.29 4.03 6.04
C VAL A 18 -2.97 5.19 5.31
N LYS A 19 -4.30 5.29 5.36
CA LYS A 19 -5.02 6.48 4.86
C LYS A 19 -4.63 7.75 5.62
N ALA A 20 -4.52 7.67 6.94
CA ALA A 20 -4.09 8.80 7.77
C ALA A 20 -2.64 9.24 7.45
N GLN A 21 -1.81 8.35 6.91
CA GLN A 21 -0.49 8.70 6.37
C GLN A 21 -0.52 9.33 4.96
N GLY A 22 -1.70 9.63 4.41
CA GLY A 22 -1.86 10.34 3.13
C GLY A 22 -2.05 9.45 1.90
N PHE A 23 -2.25 8.13 2.08
CA PHE A 23 -2.64 7.28 0.96
C PHE A 23 -4.10 7.50 0.57
N GLN A 24 -4.32 7.74 -0.71
CA GLN A 24 -5.64 7.80 -1.31
C GLN A 24 -5.96 6.46 -1.95
N PHE A 25 -7.06 5.82 -1.53
CA PHE A 25 -7.47 4.52 -2.04
C PHE A 25 -8.62 4.63 -3.02
N ARG A 26 -8.55 3.86 -4.10
CA ARG A 26 -9.64 3.65 -5.06
C ARG A 26 -9.80 2.17 -5.36
N ARG A 27 -11.01 1.75 -5.73
CA ARG A 27 -11.24 0.38 -6.24
C ARG A 27 -10.85 0.29 -7.71
N VAL A 28 -10.21 -0.82 -8.09
CA VAL A 28 -9.87 -1.16 -9.47
C VAL A 28 -10.53 -2.49 -9.83
N GLY A 29 -11.18 -2.56 -10.98
CA GLY A 29 -11.91 -3.76 -11.41
C GLY A 29 -13.34 -3.90 -10.86
N GLY A 30 -13.97 -2.81 -10.41
CA GLY A 30 -15.39 -2.76 -10.03
C GLY A 30 -15.65 -2.64 -8.52
N PRO A 31 -16.93 -2.73 -8.09
CA PRO A 31 -17.35 -2.52 -6.69
C PRO A 31 -16.71 -3.49 -5.69
N ASP A 32 -16.37 -4.70 -6.12
CA ASP A 32 -15.67 -5.72 -5.32
C ASP A 32 -14.21 -5.91 -5.75
N GLY A 33 -13.73 -5.02 -6.63
CA GLY A 33 -12.36 -5.05 -7.12
C GLY A 33 -11.34 -4.69 -6.05
N ALA A 34 -10.08 -4.98 -6.35
CA ALA A 34 -8.93 -4.70 -5.50
C ALA A 34 -8.85 -3.22 -5.13
N LEU A 35 -8.26 -2.92 -3.97
CA LEU A 35 -7.97 -1.56 -3.55
C LEU A 35 -6.58 -1.16 -4.03
N LEU A 36 -6.50 -0.03 -4.72
CA LEU A 36 -5.25 0.62 -5.10
C LEU A 36 -5.11 1.90 -4.28
N GLY A 37 -4.17 1.89 -3.35
CA GLY A 37 -3.74 3.05 -2.57
C GLY A 37 -2.56 3.74 -3.24
N THR A 38 -2.59 5.06 -3.34
CA THR A 38 -1.46 5.85 -3.82
C THR A 38 -1.16 7.01 -2.89
N ARG A 39 0.12 7.23 -2.58
CA ARG A 39 0.61 8.42 -1.89
C ARG A 39 1.68 9.05 -2.74
N ARG A 40 1.53 10.33 -3.06
CA ARG A 40 2.50 11.09 -3.86
C ARG A 40 3.19 12.11 -2.98
N THR A 41 4.51 12.17 -3.10
CA THR A 41 5.42 13.07 -2.40
C THR A 41 6.30 13.74 -3.46
N ASP A 42 7.14 14.71 -3.11
CA ASP A 42 7.94 15.41 -4.12
C ASP A 42 8.91 14.48 -4.87
N GLU A 43 9.42 13.47 -4.18
CA GLU A 43 10.40 12.52 -4.75
C GLU A 43 9.80 11.17 -5.14
N TRP A 44 8.71 10.74 -4.49
CA TRP A 44 8.20 9.37 -4.57
C TRP A 44 6.71 9.29 -4.89
N THR A 45 6.35 8.26 -5.66
CA THR A 45 5.00 7.72 -5.78
C THR A 45 4.98 6.37 -5.10
N ASP A 46 4.34 6.31 -3.94
CA ASP A 46 4.09 5.07 -3.21
C ASP A 46 2.77 4.47 -3.68
N THR A 47 2.76 3.17 -3.99
CA THR A 47 1.59 2.44 -4.44
C THR A 47 1.38 1.20 -3.57
N VAL A 48 0.13 0.97 -3.15
CA VAL A 48 -0.29 -0.22 -2.40
C VAL A 48 -1.43 -0.86 -3.16
N TYR A 49 -1.30 -2.15 -3.48
CA TYR A 49 -2.34 -2.94 -4.10
C TYR A 49 -2.81 -4.01 -3.12
N LEU A 50 -4.11 -4.02 -2.81
CA LEU A 50 -4.75 -4.97 -1.90
C LEU A 50 -5.84 -5.74 -2.63
N ASN A 51 -5.60 -7.02 -2.89
CA ASN A 51 -6.56 -7.92 -3.53
C ASN A 51 -7.30 -8.77 -2.49
N GLY A 52 -8.14 -8.11 -1.70
CA GLY A 52 -8.74 -8.70 -0.50
C GLY A 52 -7.71 -8.90 0.63
N PHE A 53 -8.06 -9.72 1.63
CA PHE A 53 -7.19 -10.02 2.79
C PHE A 53 -6.26 -11.22 2.55
N SER A 54 -6.20 -11.72 1.31
CA SER A 54 -5.46 -12.92 0.95
C SER A 54 -4.12 -12.59 0.28
N ARG A 55 -3.45 -13.60 -0.26
CA ARG A 55 -2.19 -13.44 -1.01
C ARG A 55 -2.42 -12.62 -2.28
N GLY A 56 -1.37 -11.93 -2.73
CA GLY A 56 -1.41 -11.09 -3.93
C GLY A 56 -1.57 -9.60 -3.62
N CYS A 57 -1.36 -9.20 -2.37
CA CYS A 57 -1.16 -7.81 -2.01
C CYS A 57 0.31 -7.44 -2.24
N CYS A 58 0.57 -6.19 -2.61
CA CYS A 58 1.94 -5.68 -2.73
C CYS A 58 2.01 -4.18 -2.48
N ALA A 59 3.20 -3.71 -2.13
CA ALA A 59 3.49 -2.29 -2.03
C ALA A 59 4.79 -1.98 -2.78
N MET A 60 4.73 -0.92 -3.57
CA MET A 60 5.81 -0.46 -4.44
C MET A 60 6.09 1.01 -4.15
N ARG A 61 7.35 1.40 -4.32
CA ARG A 61 7.78 2.79 -4.27
C ARG A 61 8.48 3.11 -5.58
N GLU A 62 7.98 4.12 -6.28
CA GLU A 62 8.52 4.57 -7.57
C GLU A 62 9.04 6.00 -7.43
N ARG A 63 10.24 6.27 -7.92
CA ARG A 63 10.83 7.61 -7.89
C ARG A 63 10.27 8.46 -9.03
N LYS A 64 9.89 9.70 -8.73
CA LYS A 64 9.37 10.65 -9.75
C LYS A 64 10.44 11.17 -10.70
N THR A 65 11.71 11.20 -10.27
CA THR A 65 12.80 11.71 -11.09
C THR A 65 13.78 10.59 -11.43
N SER A 66 14.16 10.55 -12.70
CA SER A 66 15.19 9.66 -13.23
C SER A 66 16.60 10.21 -13.06
N LEU A 67 16.78 11.26 -12.24
CA LEU A 67 18.10 11.83 -11.95
C LEU A 67 18.97 10.67 -11.48
N VAL A 68 19.90 10.28 -12.35
CA VAL A 68 20.66 9.04 -12.26
C VAL A 68 21.56 9.16 -11.02
N VAL A 69 21.03 8.76 -9.87
CA VAL A 69 21.84 8.51 -8.68
C VAL A 69 22.43 7.13 -8.90
N PRO A 70 23.76 6.98 -8.95
CA PRO A 70 24.39 5.68 -9.13
C PRO A 70 23.87 4.71 -8.04
N GLY A 71 23.18 3.65 -8.47
CA GLY A 71 22.76 2.54 -7.59
C GLY A 71 21.34 2.57 -7.01
N GLY A 72 20.49 3.58 -7.31
CA GLY A 72 19.09 3.61 -6.84
C GLY A 72 18.11 3.01 -7.86
N ALA A 73 17.24 2.08 -7.45
CA ALA A 73 16.20 1.55 -8.32
C ALA A 73 15.09 2.60 -8.53
N LEU A 74 14.65 2.78 -9.78
CA LEU A 74 13.54 3.68 -10.12
C LEU A 74 12.20 3.19 -9.56
N VAL A 75 12.06 1.86 -9.43
CA VAL A 75 10.91 1.19 -8.83
C VAL A 75 11.44 0.15 -7.87
N GLU A 76 10.95 0.19 -6.63
CA GLU A 76 11.28 -0.76 -5.59
C GLU A 76 10.02 -1.51 -5.15
N LEU A 77 10.03 -2.83 -5.28
CA LEU A 77 9.06 -3.67 -4.58
C LEU A 77 9.46 -3.72 -3.11
N ARG A 78 8.65 -3.10 -2.26
CA ARG A 78 8.95 -2.95 -0.83
C ARG A 78 8.27 -4.03 0.01
N ALA A 79 7.12 -4.54 -0.44
CA ALA A 79 6.44 -5.65 0.20
C ALA A 79 5.57 -6.44 -0.78
N ALA A 80 5.44 -7.75 -0.55
CA ALA A 80 4.46 -8.62 -1.20
C ALA A 80 3.99 -9.68 -0.19
N GLY A 81 2.69 -10.00 -0.18
CA GLY A 81 2.14 -10.95 0.78
C GLY A 81 0.64 -10.84 0.97
N ASP A 82 0.20 -11.07 2.20
CA ASP A 82 -1.16 -10.75 2.66
C ASP A 82 -1.32 -9.25 2.96
N ALA A 83 -2.57 -8.83 3.16
CA ALA A 83 -2.89 -7.43 3.37
C ALA A 83 -2.26 -6.86 4.66
N THR A 84 -2.22 -7.63 5.75
CA THR A 84 -1.69 -7.15 7.03
C THR A 84 -0.18 -6.97 6.97
N THR A 85 0.56 -7.89 6.35
CA THR A 85 2.00 -7.77 6.12
C THR A 85 2.30 -6.53 5.29
N VAL A 86 1.62 -6.37 4.15
CA VAL A 86 1.84 -5.24 3.25
C VAL A 86 1.51 -3.91 3.93
N LEU A 87 0.37 -3.80 4.62
CA LEU A 87 -0.04 -2.57 5.31
C LEU A 87 0.91 -2.23 6.46
N ASN A 88 1.35 -3.21 7.26
CA ASN A 88 2.34 -2.98 8.31
C ASN A 88 3.67 -2.48 7.75
N THR A 89 4.17 -3.09 6.68
CA THR A 89 5.41 -2.63 6.03
C THR A 89 5.25 -1.19 5.54
N VAL A 90 4.12 -0.85 4.92
CA VAL A 90 3.84 0.53 4.44
C VAL A 90 3.81 1.54 5.59
N LEU A 91 3.25 1.18 6.74
CA LEU A 91 3.22 2.07 7.92
C LEU A 91 4.61 2.40 8.46
N THR A 92 5.57 1.48 8.31
CA THR A 92 6.97 1.71 8.68
C THR A 92 7.76 2.51 7.65
N TRP A 93 7.15 2.88 6.51
CA TRP A 93 7.84 3.73 5.55
C TRP A 93 7.96 5.13 6.12
N GLU A 94 9.18 5.64 6.14
CA GLU A 94 9.44 7.03 6.48
C GLU A 94 8.54 7.92 5.60
N LYS A 95 7.82 8.82 6.29
CA LYS A 95 7.21 9.97 5.65
C LYS A 95 8.37 10.85 5.15
N PRO A 96 8.30 11.38 3.93
CA PRO A 96 9.27 12.39 3.50
C PRO A 96 9.27 13.58 4.44
#